data_AF-A0A370KYY0-F1
#
_entry.id   AF-A0A370KYY0-F1
#
_cell.length_a   1.000
_cell.length_b   1.000
_cell.length_c   1.000
_cell.angle_alpha   90.00
_cell.angle_beta   90.00
_cell.angle_gamma   90.00
#
_symmetry.space_group_name_H-M   'P 1'
#
loop_
_entity.id
_entity.type
_entity.pdbx_description
1 polymer ?
#
loop_
_entity_poly.entity_id
_entity_poly.type
_entity_poly.pdbx_seq_one_letter_code
_entity_poly.pdbx_strand_id
1 'polypeptide(L)' 'MNPTYEQKLEQFRRREIERTRQAGLTAYVMNEDGSVLRIAPDGTKDLIVVRMGQQHVQPVVCAGAGR' A
#
# COMPACT_ATOMS: atom_id res chain seq x y z
N MET A 1 -16.78 -21.14 5.09
CA MET A 1 -15.40 -21.22 5.61
C MET A 1 -15.07 -19.91 6.30
N ASN A 2 -14.52 -19.96 7.52
CA ASN A 2 -14.06 -18.74 8.20
C ASN A 2 -12.74 -18.28 7.57
N PRO A 3 -12.56 -16.96 7.32
CA PRO A 3 -11.32 -16.46 6.76
C PRO A 3 -10.16 -16.70 7.74
N THR A 4 -8.99 -17.04 7.18
CA THR A 4 -7.75 -17.19 7.95
C THR A 4 -7.32 -15.87 8.57
N TYR A 5 -6.38 -15.90 9.52
CA TYR A 5 -5.82 -14.69 10.11
C TYR A 5 -5.23 -13.76 9.03
N GLU A 6 -4.45 -14.31 8.10
CA GLU A 6 -3.87 -13.57 6.97
C GLU A 6 -4.94 -12.89 6.11
N GLN A 7 -6.03 -13.59 5.79
CA GLN A 7 -7.13 -13.03 5.02
C GLN A 7 -7.83 -11.90 5.77
N LYS A 8 -8.02 -12.02 7.08
CA LYS A 8 -8.59 -10.94 7.90
C LYS A 8 -7.67 -9.72 7.95
N LEU A 9 -6.36 -9.95 8.06
CA LEU A 9 -5.37 -8.88 8.09
C LEU A 9 -5.30 -8.14 6.74
N GLU A 10 -5.34 -8.87 5.63
CA GLU A 10 -5.40 -8.29 4.28
C GLU A 10 -6.67 -7.43 4.09
N GLN A 11 -7.82 -7.96 4.50
CA GLN A 11 -9.09 -7.22 4.45
C GLN A 11 -9.06 -5.95 5.29
N PHE A 12 -8.49 -6.03 6.51
CA PHE A 12 -8.31 -4.88 7.38
C PHE A 12 -7.42 -3.81 6.71
N ARG A 13 -6.25 -4.21 6.21
CA ARG A 13 -5.33 -3.30 5.50
C ARG A 13 -6.01 -2.60 4.33
N ARG A 14 -6.74 -3.36 3.49
CA ARG A 14 -7.46 -2.79 2.35
C ARG A 14 -8.48 -1.75 2.78
N ARG A 15 -9.29 -2.06 3.81
CA ARG A 15 -10.33 -1.15 4.31
C ARG A 15 -9.76 0.15 4.88
N GLU A 16 -8.66 0.07 5.62
CA GLU A 16 -8.04 1.25 6.21
C GLU A 16 -7.35 2.13 5.15
N ILE A 17 -6.74 1.52 4.12
CA ILE A 17 -6.19 2.26 2.98
C ILE A 17 -7.32 2.99 2.23
N GLU A 18 -8.43 2.31 1.96
CA GLU A 18 -9.60 2.93 1.31
C GLU A 18 -10.15 4.11 2.11
N ARG A 19 -10.33 3.94 3.43
CA ARG A 19 -10.78 5.03 4.32
C ARG A 19 -9.82 6.21 4.30
N THR A 20 -8.52 5.95 4.37
CA THR A 20 -7.48 6.98 4.34
C THR A 20 -7.55 7.78 3.04
N ARG A 21 -7.69 7.09 1.89
CA ARG A 21 -7.86 7.73 0.58
C ARG A 21 -9.14 8.54 0.48
N GLN A 22 -10.27 8.01 0.98
CA GLN A 22 -11.55 8.70 1.01
C GLN A 22 -11.51 9.97 1.87
N ALA A 23 -10.66 9.99 2.90
CA ALA A 23 -10.41 11.18 3.72
C ALA A 23 -9.46 12.21 3.06
N GLY A 24 -8.99 11.95 1.83
CA GLY A 24 -8.02 12.83 1.15
C GLY A 24 -6.60 12.71 1.70
N LEU A 25 -6.30 11.65 2.45
CA LEU A 25 -5.01 11.43 3.10
C LEU A 25 -4.16 10.39 2.35
N THR A 26 -2.84 10.49 2.52
CA THR A 26 -1.88 9.53 1.97
C THR A 26 -1.66 8.40 2.99
N ALA A 27 -1.77 7.15 2.54
CA ALA A 27 -1.46 5.98 3.35
C ALA A 27 -0.01 5.52 3.15
N TYR A 28 0.61 5.02 4.21
CA TYR A 28 1.95 4.43 4.19
C TYR A 28 1.89 3.02 4.77
N VAL A 29 2.36 2.03 4.03
CA VAL A 29 2.43 0.63 4.47
C VAL A 29 3.88 0.20 4.47
N MET A 30 4.39 -0.16 5.64
CA MET A 30 5.73 -0.70 5.79
C MET A 30 5.71 -2.21 5.52
N ASN A 31 6.60 -2.66 4.63
CA ASN A 31 6.84 -4.06 4.34
C ASN A 31 7.92 -4.61 5.27
N GLU A 32 7.97 -5.93 5.42
CA GLU A 32 8.94 -6.62 6.29
C GLU A 32 10.39 -6.44 5.83
N ASP A 33 10.61 -6.22 4.54
CA ASP A 33 11.92 -5.90 3.95
C ASP A 33 12.39 -4.46 4.23
N GLY A 34 11.59 -3.69 4.98
CA GLY A 34 11.86 -2.28 5.31
C GLY A 34 11.48 -1.30 4.21
N SER A 35 10.95 -1.75 3.07
CA SER A 35 10.38 -0.85 2.07
C SER A 35 9.04 -0.28 2.53
N VAL A 36 8.68 0.89 2.03
CA VAL A 36 7.41 1.57 2.36
C VAL A 36 6.61 1.82 1.09
N LEU A 37 5.40 1.27 1.03
CA LEU A 37 4.45 1.59 -0.02
C LEU A 37 3.67 2.85 0.38
N ARG A 38 3.87 3.94 -0.36
CA ARG A 38 3.06 5.16 -0.27
C ARG A 38 1.88 5.05 -1.23
N ILE A 39 0.68 5.38 -0.75
CA ILE A 39 -0.56 5.35 -1.53
C ILE A 39 -1.23 6.71 -1.40
N ALA A 40 -1.20 7.49 -2.47
CA ALA A 40 -1.82 8.80 -2.53
C ALA A 40 -3.37 8.70 -2.60
N PRO A 41 -4.10 9.78 -2.26
CA PRO A 41 -5.56 9.79 -2.27
C PRO A 41 -6.17 9.39 -3.62
N ASP A 42 -5.57 9.86 -4.71
CA ASP A 42 -5.91 9.55 -6.10
C ASP A 42 -5.73 8.06 -6.46
N GLY A 43 -5.04 7.30 -5.60
CA GLY A 43 -4.73 5.89 -5.80
C GLY A 43 -3.37 5.63 -6.41
N THR A 44 -2.60 6.68 -6.70
CA THR A 44 -1.21 6.55 -7.16
C THR A 44 -0.37 5.89 -6.07
N LYS A 45 0.47 4.94 -6.47
CA LYS A 45 1.29 4.14 -5.54
C LYS A 45 2.76 4.27 -5.88
N ASP A 46 3.56 4.49 -4.84
CA ASP A 46 5.01 4.58 -4.93
C ASP A 46 5.65 3.64 -3.91
N LEU A 47 6.59 2.81 -4.35
CA LEU A 47 7.42 2.02 -3.46
C LEU A 47 8.67 2.82 -3.11
N ILE A 48 8.79 3.15 -1.84
CA ILE A 48 9.94 3.82 -1.26
C ILE A 48 10.87 2.74 -0.70
N VAL A 49 12.01 2.54 -1.33
CA VAL A 49 13.04 1.59 -0.89
C VAL A 49 14.20 2.37 -0.29
N VAL A 50 14.63 2.01 0.92
CA VAL A 50 15.86 2.53 1.51
C VAL A 50 16.99 1.57 1.17
N ARG A 51 17.81 1.89 0.16
CA ARG A 51 19.07 1.19 -0.10
C ARG A 51 20.21 2.09 0.36
N MET A 52 21.03 1.61 1.30
CA MET A 52 22.26 2.29 1.74
C MET A 52 22.04 3.77 2.16
N GLY A 53 20.94 4.07 2.85
CA GLY A 53 20.61 5.43 3.30
C GLY A 53 20.09 6.38 2.21
N GLN A 54 19.93 5.92 0.97
CA GLN A 54 19.31 6.70 -0.10
C GLN A 54 17.86 6.26 -0.31
N GLN A 55 16.95 7.24 -0.27
CA GLN A 55 15.54 7.04 -0.57
C GLN A 55 15.38 6.89 -2.09
N HIS A 56 14.94 5.71 -2.54
CA HIS A 56 14.59 5.48 -3.95
C HIS A 56 13.07 5.32 -4.07
N VAL A 57 12.43 6.17 -4.87
CA VAL A 57 10.98 6.13 -5.11
C VAL A 57 10.73 5.51 -6.48
N GLN A 58 10.06 4.37 -6.51
CA GLN A 58 9.69 3.67 -7.75
C GLN A 58 8.16 3.67 -7.91
N PRO A 59 7.62 4.11 -9.05
CA PRO A 59 6.18 4.04 -9.29
C PRO A 59 5.75 2.57 -9.36
N VAL A 60 4.71 2.22 -8.61
CA VAL A 60 4.12 0.88 -8.65
C VAL A 60 2.96 0.89 -9.63
N VAL A 61 3.18 0.33 -10.82
CA VAL A 61 2.10 0.11 -11.78
C VAL A 61 1.32 -1.13 -11.31
N CYS A 62 0.18 -0.91 -10.65
CA CYS A 62 -0.79 -2.00 -10.52
C CYS A 62 -1.37 -2.23 -11.91
N ALA A 63 -1.09 -3.39 -12.52
CA ALA A 63 -1.87 -3.84 -13.67
C ALA A 63 -3.34 -3.86 -13.24
N GLY A 64 -4.11 -2.88 -13.71
CA GLY A 64 -5.53 -2.85 -13.48
C GLY A 64 -6.11 -4.15 -14.02
N ALA A 65 -6.83 -4.89 -13.16
CA ALA A 65 -7.82 -5.84 -13.63
C ALA A 65 -8.87 -5.01 -14.39
N GLY A 66 -8.61 -4.84 -15.68
CA GLY A 66 -9.51 -4.20 -16.62
C GLY A 66 -10.61 -5.19 -17.00
N ARG A 67 -11.85 -4.71 -16.82
CA ARG A 67 -13.14 -5.24 -17.28
C ARG A 67 -13.73 -6.42 -16.52
#